data_AF-Q4T7P3-F1
#
_entry.id   AF-Q4T7P3-F1
#
_cell.length_a   1.000
_cell.length_b   1.000
_cell.length_c   1.000
_cell.angle_alpha   90.00
_cell.angle_beta   90.00
_cell.angle_gamma   90.00
#
_symmetry.space_group_name_H-M   'P 1'
#
loop_
_entity.id
_entity.type
_entity.pdbx_description
1 polymer ?
#
loop_
_entity_poly.entity_id
_entity_poly.type
_entity_poly.pdbx_seq_one_letter_code
_entity_poly.pdbx_strand_id
1 'polypeptide(L)'
;MRCEVLFKLPKNVEVAWRFAEEVETQKVDLFKDVTFGADALYSIPSTSLQHAGTYQCEIYSEGRSIVRLYFYLSVTPQLTVGHTQLQEIFDLCLLPGGQLLPETGHYPHSIFHPMLVLLTACFSSVLLVVLLSLG
;
A
#
# COMPACT_ATOMS: atom_id res chain seq x y z
N MET A 1 -3.72 12.88 14.52
CA MET A 1 -4.05 12.39 15.88
C MET A 1 -3.88 13.52 16.87
N ARG A 2 -4.78 13.68 17.84
CA ARG A 2 -4.74 14.79 18.82
C ARG A 2 -4.43 14.25 20.21
N CYS A 3 -3.36 14.74 20.82
CA CYS A 3 -2.96 14.45 22.19
C CYS A 3 -3.66 15.41 23.15
N GLU A 4 -4.97 15.27 23.28
CA GLU A 4 -5.81 16.14 24.11
C GLU A 4 -6.56 15.29 25.15
N VAL A 5 -6.79 15.86 26.33
CA VAL A 5 -7.55 15.25 27.42
C VAL A 5 -8.67 16.18 27.89
N LEU A 6 -9.71 15.61 28.48
CA LEU A 6 -10.89 16.36 28.92
C LEU A 6 -10.70 17.10 30.25
N PHE A 7 -9.58 16.88 30.94
CA PHE A 7 -9.24 17.56 32.18
C PHE A 7 -8.17 18.63 31.96
N LYS A 8 -8.11 19.60 32.87
CA LYS A 8 -7.15 20.70 32.78
C LYS A 8 -5.72 20.19 32.96
N LEU A 9 -4.85 20.52 32.01
CA LEU A 9 -3.41 20.28 32.10
C LEU A 9 -2.70 21.45 32.79
N PRO A 10 -1.50 21.23 33.38
CA PRO A 10 -0.60 22.29 33.82
C PRO A 10 -0.21 23.24 32.67
N LYS A 11 0.30 24.44 33.00
CA LYS A 11 0.64 25.46 31.98
C LYS A 11 1.86 25.11 31.13
N ASN A 12 2.84 24.40 31.70
CA ASN A 12 4.12 24.10 31.07
C ASN A 12 4.22 22.60 30.82
N VAL A 13 3.52 22.14 29.79
CA VAL A 13 3.55 20.73 29.38
C VAL A 13 4.41 20.55 28.13
N GLU A 14 5.03 19.38 28.05
CA GLU A 14 5.76 18.92 26.86
C GLU A 14 5.06 17.68 26.33
N VAL A 15 5.03 17.54 25.00
CA VAL A 15 4.43 16.41 24.30
C VAL A 15 5.53 15.65 23.55
N ALA A 16 5.62 14.35 23.83
CA ALA A 16 6.47 13.43 23.09
C ALA A 16 5.60 12.49 22.26
N TRP A 17 5.93 12.35 20.98
CA TRP A 17 5.31 11.36 20.10
C TRP A 17 6.30 10.24 19.82
N ARG A 18 5.79 9.02 19.91
CA ARG A 18 6.54 7.80 19.62
C ARG A 18 5.75 6.88 18.73
N PHE A 19 6.44 6.00 18.02
CA PHE A 19 5.84 5.08 17.07
C PHE A 19 6.37 3.65 17.26
N ALA A 20 5.45 2.69 17.22
CA ALA A 20 5.71 1.27 17.16
C ALA A 20 5.13 0.74 15.83
N GLU A 21 6.02 0.36 14.93
CA GLU A 21 5.70 -0.05 13.56
C GLU A 21 4.95 -1.39 13.52
N GLU A 22 3.88 -1.44 12.72
CA GLU A 22 3.11 -2.65 12.37
C GLU A 22 2.51 -3.46 13.55
N VAL A 23 2.50 -2.89 14.77
CA VAL A 23 2.02 -3.58 15.96
C VAL A 23 1.00 -2.75 16.73
N GLU A 24 -0.09 -3.38 17.17
CA GLU A 24 -1.00 -2.85 18.18
C GLU A 24 -0.44 -3.15 19.57
N THR A 25 0.01 -2.14 20.30
CA THR A 25 0.68 -2.36 21.60
C THR A 25 0.59 -1.16 22.53
N GLN A 26 0.72 -1.42 23.84
CA GLN A 26 0.92 -0.42 24.87
C GLN A 26 2.24 -0.63 25.64
N LYS A 27 3.10 -1.56 25.17
CA LYS A 27 4.41 -1.83 25.77
C LYS A 27 5.40 -0.73 25.38
N VAL A 28 5.77 0.12 26.35
CA VAL A 28 6.59 1.32 26.15
C VAL A 28 7.93 1.02 25.46
N ASP A 29 8.54 -0.13 25.75
CA ASP A 29 9.87 -0.50 25.22
C ASP A 29 9.89 -0.76 23.70
N LEU A 30 8.72 -0.89 23.06
CA LEU A 30 8.61 -1.10 21.62
C LEU A 30 8.56 0.21 20.82
N PHE A 31 8.42 1.34 21.50
CA PHE A 31 8.21 2.63 20.87
C PHE A 31 9.54 3.35 20.63
N LYS A 32 9.68 3.95 19.44
CA LYS A 32 10.79 4.83 19.08
C LYS A 32 10.33 6.28 19.08
N ASP A 33 11.14 7.19 19.59
CA ASP A 33 10.85 8.63 19.56
C ASP A 33 10.76 9.13 18.11
N VAL A 34 9.73 9.91 17.81
CA VAL A 34 9.53 10.51 16.47
C VAL A 34 9.62 12.02 16.53
N THR A 35 8.95 12.64 17.51
CA THR A 35 9.05 14.09 17.74
C THR A 35 8.93 14.41 19.22
N PHE A 36 9.63 15.46 19.66
CA PHE A 36 9.56 15.98 21.03
C PHE A 36 9.33 17.50 20.95
N GLY A 37 8.29 18.03 21.61
CA GLY A 37 7.97 19.44 21.57
C GLY A 37 6.61 19.78 22.16
N ALA A 38 6.04 20.94 21.80
CA ALA A 38 4.76 21.39 22.34
C ALA A 38 3.53 20.99 21.50
N ASP A 39 3.71 20.37 20.33
CA ASP A 39 2.58 20.14 19.42
C ASP A 39 1.73 18.94 19.85
N ALA A 40 0.48 19.24 20.21
CA ALA A 40 -0.52 18.24 20.55
C ALA A 40 -1.09 17.54 19.31
N LEU A 41 -0.84 18.04 18.09
CA LEU A 41 -1.31 17.43 16.85
C LEU A 41 -0.17 16.68 16.16
N TYR A 42 -0.35 15.39 15.93
CA TYR A 42 0.50 14.62 15.02
C TYR A 42 -0.20 14.42 13.68
N SER A 43 0.40 14.91 12.61
CA SER A 43 -0.11 14.82 11.25
C SER A 43 0.83 14.00 10.38
N ILE A 44 0.26 13.07 9.61
CA ILE A 44 0.97 12.26 8.62
C ILE A 44 0.51 12.73 7.25
N PRO A 45 1.30 13.55 6.54
CA PRO A 45 0.97 13.90 5.16
C PRO A 45 1.17 12.67 4.27
N SER A 46 0.23 12.43 3.34
CA SER A 46 0.32 11.35 2.34
C SER A 46 0.60 9.97 2.93
N THR A 47 -0.34 9.47 3.74
CA THR A 47 -0.24 8.17 4.42
C THR A 47 0.03 7.01 3.46
N SER A 48 0.94 6.12 3.87
CA SER A 48 1.32 4.89 3.17
C SER A 48 1.33 3.71 4.14
N LEU A 49 1.46 2.48 3.64
CA LEU A 49 1.43 1.26 4.47
C LEU A 49 2.45 1.26 5.61
N GLN A 50 3.61 1.90 5.42
CA GLN A 50 4.67 2.01 6.45
C GLN A 50 4.24 2.81 7.69
N HIS A 51 3.16 3.58 7.58
CA HIS A 51 2.62 4.35 8.70
C HIS A 51 1.66 3.53 9.56
N ALA A 52 1.38 2.27 9.22
CA ALA A 52 0.56 1.38 10.03
C ALA A 52 1.29 0.97 11.32
N GLY A 53 0.57 0.96 12.44
CA GLY A 53 1.16 0.66 13.75
C GLY A 53 0.54 1.50 14.86
N THR A 54 1.19 1.52 16.02
CA THR A 54 0.72 2.30 17.17
C THR A 54 1.53 3.57 17.35
N TYR A 55 0.83 4.70 17.44
CA TYR A 55 1.40 5.99 17.81
C TYR A 55 1.06 6.26 19.27
N GLN A 56 2.05 6.63 20.04
CA GLN A 56 1.89 6.98 21.44
C GLN A 56 2.19 8.46 21.60
N CYS A 57 1.28 9.20 22.22
CA CYS A 57 1.59 10.52 22.73
C CYS A 57 1.79 10.45 24.25
N GLU A 58 2.77 11.18 24.75
CA GLU A 58 3.01 11.36 26.18
C GLU A 58 3.00 12.84 26.50
N ILE A 59 2.24 13.21 27.53
CA ILE A 59 2.29 14.56 28.09
C ILE A 59 3.11 14.51 29.37
N TYR A 60 4.13 15.36 29.42
CA TYR A 60 4.98 15.56 30.58
C TYR A 60 4.67 16.91 31.24
N SER A 61 4.77 16.95 32.56
CA SER A 61 4.81 18.17 33.36
C SER A 61 5.98 18.06 34.33
N GLU A 62 6.91 19.00 34.26
CA GLU A 62 8.10 19.02 35.15
C GLU A 62 8.89 17.69 35.11
N GLY A 63 9.06 17.12 33.92
CA GLY A 63 9.75 15.85 33.70
C GLY A 63 8.97 14.59 34.12
N ARG A 64 7.72 14.73 34.58
CA ARG A 64 6.85 13.61 34.96
C ARG A 64 5.79 13.35 33.92
N SER A 65 5.66 12.08 33.53
CA SER A 65 4.57 11.61 32.68
C SER A 65 3.23 11.74 33.41
N ILE A 66 2.28 12.44 32.81
CA ILE A 66 0.93 12.62 33.37
C ILE A 66 -0.18 12.05 32.48
N VAL A 67 0.09 11.88 31.18
CA VAL A 67 -0.86 11.28 30.22
C VAL A 67 -0.09 10.43 29.22
N ARG A 68 -0.63 9.25 28.90
CA ARG A 68 -0.25 8.48 27.71
C ARG A 68 -1.51 8.12 26.94
N LEU A 69 -1.57 8.48 25.67
CA LEU A 69 -2.61 8.06 24.74
C LEU A 69 -1.98 7.19 23.65
N TYR A 70 -2.69 6.13 23.26
CA TYR A 70 -2.26 5.20 22.23
C TYR A 70 -3.28 5.23 21.08
N PHE A 71 -2.77 5.39 19.86
CA PHE A 71 -3.54 5.43 18.63
C PHE A 71 -3.04 4.32 17.71
N TYR A 72 -3.81 3.25 17.58
CA TYR A 72 -3.53 2.23 16.56
C TYR A 72 -4.10 2.68 15.22
N LEU A 73 -3.24 2.75 14.21
CA LEU A 73 -3.56 3.13 12.84
C LEU A 73 -3.43 1.92 11.92
N SER A 74 -4.53 1.55 11.28
CA SER A 74 -4.52 0.70 10.10
C SER A 74 -4.53 1.58 8.85
N VAL A 75 -3.71 1.23 7.86
CA VAL A 75 -3.64 1.94 6.58
C VAL A 75 -4.12 1.02 5.48
N THR A 76 -5.18 1.42 4.77
CA THR A 76 -5.67 0.70 3.60
C THR A 76 -5.13 1.38 2.34
N PRO A 77 -4.47 0.66 1.42
CA PRO A 77 -4.00 1.25 0.19
C PRO A 77 -5.20 1.69 -0.65
N GLN A 78 -5.16 2.93 -1.17
CA GLN A 78 -6.17 3.33 -2.14
C GLN A 78 -5.92 2.59 -3.44
N LEU A 79 -6.90 1.79 -3.88
CA LEU A 79 -6.93 1.15 -5.19
C LEU A 79 -7.21 2.21 -6.28
N THR A 80 -6.29 3.14 -6.52
CA THR A 80 -6.42 4.09 -7.64
C THR A 80 -6.27 3.40 -9.00
N VAL A 81 -5.78 2.15 -9.04
CA VAL A 81 -5.54 1.41 -10.29
C VAL A 81 -6.83 1.05 -11.05
N GLY A 82 -7.96 0.86 -10.36
CA GLY A 82 -9.22 0.48 -11.03
C GLY A 82 -10.02 1.66 -11.62
N HIS A 83 -10.00 2.81 -10.95
CA HIS A 83 -10.75 3.99 -11.38
C HIS A 83 -9.99 4.84 -12.39
N THR A 84 -8.65 4.81 -12.39
CA THR A 84 -7.86 5.61 -13.34
C THR A 84 -8.04 5.11 -14.76
N GLN A 85 -7.99 3.79 -15.00
CA GLN A 85 -8.26 3.23 -16.34
C GLN A 85 -9.71 3.49 -16.79
N LEU A 86 -10.69 3.32 -15.91
CA LEU A 86 -12.09 3.55 -16.27
C LEU A 86 -12.36 5.02 -16.58
N GLN A 87 -11.73 5.93 -15.82
CA GLN A 87 -11.80 7.36 -16.05
C GLN A 87 -11.10 7.76 -17.35
N GLU A 88 -9.92 7.21 -17.65
CA GLU A 88 -9.21 7.41 -18.92
C GLU A 88 -10.04 6.96 -20.14
N ILE A 89 -10.70 5.80 -20.06
CA ILE A 89 -11.59 5.30 -21.11
C ILE A 89 -12.81 6.22 -21.26
N PHE A 90 -13.39 6.66 -20.14
CA PHE A 90 -14.55 7.55 -20.16
C PHE A 90 -14.20 8.91 -20.77
N ASP A 91 -13.08 9.51 -20.36
CA ASP A 91 -12.59 10.78 -20.88
C ASP A 91 -12.27 10.69 -22.38
N LEU A 92 -11.73 9.55 -22.85
CA LEU A 92 -11.54 9.26 -24.27
C LEU A 92 -12.87 9.20 -25.03
N CYS A 93 -13.92 8.62 -24.43
CA CYS A 93 -15.25 8.56 -25.01
C CYS A 93 -15.95 9.93 -25.11
N LEU A 94 -15.59 10.89 -24.25
CA LEU A 94 -16.17 12.24 -24.23
C LEU A 94 -15.60 13.18 -25.30
N LEU A 95 -14.52 12.80 -25.99
CA LEU A 95 -13.93 13.61 -27.06
C LEU A 95 -14.89 13.71 -28.27
N PRO A 96 -15.02 14.89 -28.91
CA PRO A 96 -15.89 15.07 -30.06
C PRO A 96 -15.40 14.18 -31.22
N GLY A 97 -16.17 13.15 -31.56
CA GLY A 97 -15.83 12.22 -32.63
C GLY A 97 -16.06 10.75 -32.29
N GLY A 98 -16.17 10.37 -31.00
CA GLY A 98 -16.61 9.02 -30.59
C GLY A 98 -15.89 7.86 -31.26
N GLN A 99 -14.63 8.05 -31.69
CA GLN A 99 -13.83 7.01 -32.29
C GLN A 99 -12.93 6.42 -31.22
N LEU A 100 -13.32 5.24 -30.71
CA LEU A 100 -12.39 4.32 -30.09
C LEU A 100 -11.32 4.03 -31.13
N LEU A 101 -10.16 4.67 -30.98
CA LEU A 101 -8.98 4.35 -31.77
C LEU A 101 -8.68 2.88 -31.47
N PRO A 102 -8.64 1.98 -32.46
CA PRO A 102 -8.24 0.62 -32.21
C PRO A 102 -6.86 0.69 -31.58
N GLU A 103 -6.76 0.07 -30.40
CA GLU A 103 -5.53 -0.17 -29.68
C GLU A 103 -4.42 -0.42 -30.71
N THR A 104 -3.46 0.50 -30.83
CA THR A 104 -2.28 0.27 -31.65
C THR A 104 -1.63 -0.95 -31.08
N GLY A 105 -1.85 -2.09 -31.75
CA GLY A 105 -1.56 -3.41 -31.25
C GLY A 105 -0.14 -3.49 -30.73
N HIS A 106 0.00 -3.40 -29.42
CA HIS A 106 1.09 -4.07 -28.75
C HIS A 106 0.77 -5.55 -28.90
N TYR A 107 1.39 -6.18 -29.89
CA TYR A 107 1.33 -7.62 -30.07
C TYR A 107 1.53 -8.32 -28.72
N PRO A 108 0.62 -9.18 -28.27
CA PRO A 108 0.93 -10.13 -27.20
C PRO A 108 1.83 -11.21 -27.81
N HIS A 109 3.11 -10.87 -28.01
CA HIS A 109 4.14 -11.87 -28.25
C HIS A 109 4.39 -12.64 -26.96
N SER A 110 3.47 -13.53 -26.55
CA SER A 110 3.85 -14.62 -25.64
C SER A 110 2.84 -15.76 -25.46
N ILE A 111 1.83 -15.93 -26.31
CA ILE A 111 0.89 -17.08 -26.19
C ILE A 111 1.00 -18.06 -27.37
N PHE A 112 1.38 -17.59 -28.56
CA PHE A 112 1.56 -18.46 -29.72
C PHE A 112 2.83 -19.33 -29.67
N HIS A 113 3.83 -18.92 -28.90
CA HIS A 113 5.10 -19.65 -28.81
C HIS A 113 4.97 -21.01 -28.09
N PRO A 114 4.34 -21.11 -26.90
CA PRO A 114 4.21 -22.41 -26.23
C PRO A 114 3.31 -23.39 -27.00
N MET A 115 2.27 -22.89 -27.69
CA MET A 115 1.34 -23.73 -28.45
C MET A 115 2.00 -24.30 -29.72
N LEU A 116 2.81 -23.49 -30.42
CA LEU A 116 3.58 -23.93 -31.57
C LEU A 116 4.68 -24.93 -31.18
N VAL A 117 5.37 -24.72 -30.05
CA VAL A 117 6.38 -25.67 -29.54
C VAL A 117 5.73 -27.02 -29.21
N LEU A 118 4.59 -27.02 -28.52
CA LEU A 118 3.88 -28.25 -28.17
C LEU A 118 3.43 -29.02 -29.42
N LEU A 119 2.89 -28.33 -30.42
CA LEU A 119 2.51 -28.94 -31.70
C LEU A 119 3.73 -29.58 -32.40
N THR A 120 4.85 -28.86 -32.49
CA THR A 120 6.07 -29.41 -33.12
C THR A 120 6.62 -30.62 -32.38
N ALA A 121 6.58 -30.63 -31.04
CA ALA A 121 6.98 -31.77 -30.23
C ALA A 121 6.06 -32.97 -30.49
N CYS A 122 4.73 -32.78 -30.52
CA CYS A 122 3.77 -33.83 -30.81
C CYS A 122 3.93 -34.42 -32.22
N PHE A 123 4.14 -33.60 -33.24
CA PHE A 123 4.37 -34.11 -34.60
C PHE A 123 5.66 -34.93 -34.69
N SER A 124 6.73 -34.47 -34.03
CA SER A 124 8.01 -35.19 -34.03
C SER A 124 7.94 -36.55 -33.33
N SER A 125 7.20 -36.66 -32.21
CA SER A 125 7.07 -37.92 -31.48
C SER A 125 6.23 -38.95 -32.26
N VAL A 126 5.14 -38.51 -32.89
CA VAL A 126 4.30 -39.39 -33.73
C VAL A 126 5.10 -39.89 -34.94
N LEU A 127 5.87 -39.01 -35.59
CA LEU A 127 6.71 -39.40 -36.73
C LEU A 127 7.78 -40.43 -36.33
N LEU A 128 8.42 -40.27 -35.17
CA LEU A 128 9.39 -41.23 -34.64
C LEU A 128 8.76 -42.59 -34.37
N VAL A 129 7.58 -42.63 -33.77
CA VAL A 129 6.85 -43.88 -33.51
C VAL A 129 6.47 -44.58 -34.81
N VAL A 130 6.05 -43.82 -35.83
CA VAL A 130 5.75 -44.37 -37.16
C VAL A 130 7.01 -44.95 -37.82
N LEU A 131 8.13 -44.23 -37.80
CA LEU A 131 9.39 -44.72 -38.37
C LEU A 131 9.90 -45.99 -37.65
N LEU A 132 9.76 -46.06 -36.32
CA LEU A 132 10.16 -47.22 -35.52
C LEU A 132 9.23 -48.43 -35.70
N SER A 133 8.00 -48.23 -36.16
CA SER A 133 7.04 -49.31 -36.41
C SER A 133 7.04 -49.82 -37.85
N LEU A 134 7.67 -49.09 -38.78
CA LEU A 134 7.93 -49.52 -40.16
C LEU A 134 9.32 -50.14 -40.35
N GLY A 135 10.16 -50.20 -39.30
CA GLY A 135 11.49 -50.80 -39.30
C GLY A 135 11.50 -52.21 -38.72
#